data_AF-A0A6V7U874-F1
#
_entry.id   AF-A0A6V7U874-F1
#
_cell.length_a   1.000
_cell.length_b   1.000
_cell.length_c   1.000
_cell.angle_alpha   90.00
_cell.angle_beta   90.00
_cell.angle_gamma   90.00
#
_symmetry.space_group_name_H-M   'P 1'
#
loop_
_entity.id
_entity.type
_entity.pdbx_description
1 polymer ?
#
loop_
_entity_poly.entity_id
_entity_poly.type
_entity_poly.pdbx_seq_one_letter_code
_entity_poly.pdbx_strand_id
1 'polypeptide(L)'
;MENPNLEETKQFIYALNNQSRPFLEKSFFREKFRKKMMQLFDQKSYGCISKHGDYYYYAYSEGNQKQSSIYRQKTLNDTKQLFLDPNKLSSDGTLAISQTAFSRDGLVMAYTISEKGSDLTTINFKDVNGQDLPDKIPKVKQGSLSWMPNNKGIFYSKYIQTKNIQQMNQQLQKKMNITHFFIIL
;
A
#
# COMPACT_ATOMS: atom_id res chain seq x y z
N MET A 1 17.16 -6.71 -23.39
CA MET A 1 15.81 -6.75 -22.80
C MET A 1 15.79 -6.87 -21.28
N GLU A 2 16.68 -7.67 -20.66
CA GLU A 2 16.70 -7.85 -19.18
C GLU A 2 17.10 -6.58 -18.39
N ASN A 3 17.77 -5.62 -19.03
CA ASN A 3 18.07 -4.32 -18.43
C ASN A 3 17.03 -3.27 -18.85
N PRO A 4 16.15 -2.80 -17.94
CA PRO A 4 15.09 -1.84 -18.26
C PRO A 4 15.60 -0.40 -18.46
N ASN A 5 16.84 -0.11 -18.08
CA ASN A 5 17.38 1.25 -18.11
C ASN A 5 18.06 1.61 -19.45
N LEU A 6 18.39 0.60 -20.27
CA LEU A 6 18.99 0.81 -21.58
C LEU A 6 18.02 1.46 -22.56
N GLU A 7 18.54 2.34 -23.41
CA GLU A 7 17.74 3.04 -24.40
C GLU A 7 17.10 2.08 -25.41
N GLU A 8 17.84 1.06 -25.85
CA GLU A 8 17.32 0.01 -26.72
C GLU A 8 16.09 -0.69 -26.13
N THR A 9 16.12 -1.03 -24.83
CA THR A 9 14.97 -1.66 -24.15
C THR A 9 13.77 -0.71 -24.12
N LYS A 10 13.99 0.58 -23.87
CA LYS A 10 12.91 1.59 -23.85
C LYS A 10 12.30 1.78 -25.24
N GLN A 11 13.13 1.87 -26.28
CA GLN A 11 12.68 1.99 -27.67
C GLN A 11 11.87 0.77 -28.11
N PHE A 12 12.30 -0.42 -27.72
CA PHE A 12 11.53 -1.64 -27.96
C PHE A 12 10.16 -1.61 -27.28
N ILE A 13 10.08 -1.21 -26.00
CA ILE A 13 8.79 -1.06 -25.28
C ILE A 13 7.89 -0.04 -25.99
N TYR A 14 8.46 1.08 -26.44
CA TYR A 14 7.74 2.11 -27.18
C TYR A 14 7.17 1.57 -28.50
N ALA A 15 7.98 0.81 -29.27
CA ALA A 15 7.53 0.19 -30.51
C ALA A 15 6.37 -0.80 -30.28
N LEU A 16 6.46 -1.65 -29.25
CA LEU A 16 5.37 -2.57 -28.89
C LEU A 16 4.09 -1.84 -28.48
N ASN A 17 4.21 -0.78 -27.68
CA ASN A 17 3.06 0.03 -27.26
C ASN A 17 2.41 0.72 -28.47
N ASN A 18 3.20 1.23 -29.42
CA ASN A 18 2.70 1.85 -30.64
C ASN A 18 1.99 0.89 -31.58
N GLN A 19 2.34 -0.41 -31.57
CA GLN A 19 1.64 -1.41 -32.35
C GLN A 19 0.36 -1.88 -31.66
N SER A 20 0.43 -2.14 -30.35
CA SER A 20 -0.68 -2.73 -29.58
C SER A 20 -1.79 -1.73 -29.25
N ARG A 21 -1.44 -0.48 -28.87
CA ARG A 21 -2.42 0.51 -28.42
C ARG A 21 -3.45 0.86 -29.51
N PRO A 22 -3.06 1.17 -30.77
CA PRO A 22 -4.05 1.43 -31.83
C PRO A 22 -4.92 0.22 -32.14
N PHE A 23 -4.38 -1.00 -32.05
CA PHE A 23 -5.16 -2.23 -32.23
C PHE A 23 -6.26 -2.36 -31.17
N LEU A 24 -5.92 -2.13 -29.89
CA LEU A 24 -6.88 -2.16 -28.78
C LEU A 24 -7.90 -1.02 -28.87
N GLU A 25 -7.46 0.19 -29.25
CA GLU A 25 -8.31 1.38 -29.38
C GLU A 25 -9.31 1.29 -30.53
N LYS A 26 -8.99 0.56 -31.61
CA LYS A 26 -9.91 0.28 -32.73
C LYS A 26 -11.04 -0.67 -32.38
N SER A 27 -10.97 -1.37 -31.24
CA SER A 27 -12.01 -2.33 -30.85
C SER A 27 -13.36 -1.63 -30.61
N PHE A 28 -14.37 -2.00 -31.40
CA PHE A 28 -15.74 -1.49 -31.28
C PHE A 28 -16.36 -1.72 -29.90
N PHE A 29 -15.90 -2.73 -29.17
CA PHE A 29 -16.42 -3.06 -27.84
C PHE A 29 -15.71 -2.32 -26.71
N ARG A 30 -14.54 -1.71 -26.95
CA ARG A 30 -13.71 -1.10 -25.88
C ARG A 30 -14.49 -0.10 -25.04
N GLU A 31 -15.14 0.87 -25.68
CA GLU A 31 -15.89 1.90 -24.96
C GLU A 31 -17.17 1.36 -24.29
N LYS A 32 -17.84 0.38 -24.92
CA LYS A 32 -19.01 -0.28 -24.31
C LYS A 32 -18.61 -1.05 -23.06
N PHE A 33 -17.51 -1.80 -23.13
CA PHE A 33 -16.95 -2.55 -22.01
C PHE A 33 -16.47 -1.61 -20.91
N ARG A 34 -15.71 -0.56 -21.24
CA ARG A 34 -15.24 0.45 -20.28
C ARG A 34 -16.42 1.08 -19.53
N LYS A 35 -17.45 1.54 -20.24
CA LYS A 35 -18.66 2.11 -19.62
C LYS A 35 -19.37 1.12 -18.71
N LYS A 36 -19.55 -0.12 -19.15
CA LYS A 36 -20.20 -1.16 -18.33
C LYS A 36 -19.39 -1.48 -17.08
N MET A 37 -18.07 -1.60 -17.19
CA MET A 37 -17.19 -1.83 -16.04
C MET A 37 -17.23 -0.66 -15.06
N MET A 38 -17.17 0.59 -15.54
CA MET A 38 -17.32 1.77 -14.69
C MET A 38 -18.64 1.77 -13.93
N GLN A 39 -19.75 1.45 -14.59
CA GLN A 39 -21.06 1.34 -13.92
C GLN A 39 -21.09 0.23 -12.86
N LEU A 40 -20.43 -0.90 -13.09
CA LEU A 40 -20.39 -2.01 -12.14
C LEU A 40 -19.47 -1.74 -10.95
N PHE A 41 -18.39 -0.96 -11.15
CA PHE A 41 -17.47 -0.58 -10.08
C PHE A 41 -17.91 0.66 -9.31
N ASP A 42 -18.80 1.48 -9.85
CA ASP A 42 -19.35 2.67 -9.19
C ASP A 42 -20.42 2.29 -8.16
N GLN A 43 -19.99 1.55 -7.15
CA GLN A 43 -20.83 1.10 -6.04
C GLN A 43 -20.10 1.28 -4.72
N LYS A 44 -20.87 1.56 -3.68
CA LYS A 44 -20.35 1.69 -2.32
C LYS A 44 -19.82 0.34 -1.84
N SER A 45 -18.63 0.33 -1.28
CA SER A 45 -18.01 -0.89 -0.73
C SER A 45 -17.54 -0.67 0.70
N TYR A 46 -17.79 -1.64 1.57
CA TYR A 46 -17.31 -1.65 2.96
C TYR A 46 -16.35 -2.82 3.16
N GLY A 47 -15.23 -2.56 3.82
CA GLY A 47 -14.38 -3.60 4.39
C GLY A 47 -14.91 -4.10 5.72
N CYS A 48 -14.29 -5.15 6.25
CA CYS A 48 -14.62 -5.65 7.59
C CYS A 48 -14.35 -4.58 8.66
N ILE A 49 -15.28 -4.47 9.60
CA ILE A 49 -15.16 -3.57 10.74
C ILE A 49 -14.29 -4.23 11.81
N SER A 50 -13.33 -3.48 12.35
CA SER A 50 -12.42 -3.92 13.41
C SER A 50 -12.37 -2.88 14.52
N LYS A 51 -12.34 -3.31 15.80
CA LYS A 51 -12.27 -2.41 16.95
C LYS A 51 -10.82 -2.25 17.41
N HIS A 52 -10.38 -1.00 17.54
CA HIS A 52 -9.05 -0.64 18.06
C HIS A 52 -9.17 0.55 19.01
N GLY A 53 -8.82 0.33 20.28
CA GLY A 53 -9.08 1.31 21.34
C GLY A 53 -10.57 1.66 21.41
N ASP A 54 -10.86 2.96 21.41
CA ASP A 54 -12.23 3.50 21.52
C ASP A 54 -12.99 3.58 20.19
N TYR A 55 -12.38 3.20 19.06
CA TYR A 55 -12.96 3.36 17.73
C TYR A 55 -13.08 2.03 16.98
N TYR A 56 -14.09 1.96 16.12
CA TYR A 56 -14.22 0.97 15.07
C TYR A 56 -13.67 1.54 13.76
N TYR A 57 -12.82 0.79 13.07
CA TYR A 57 -12.19 1.17 11.81
C TYR A 57 -12.62 0.23 10.69
N TYR A 58 -12.73 0.78 9.48
CA TYR A 58 -13.02 0.02 8.27
C TYR A 58 -12.60 0.78 7.02
N ALA A 59 -12.26 0.02 5.97
CA ALA A 59 -12.08 0.58 4.64
C ALA A 59 -13.46 0.88 4.02
N TYR A 60 -13.57 1.99 3.32
CA TYR A 60 -14.80 2.39 2.65
C TYR A 60 -14.50 3.10 1.32
N SER A 61 -15.29 2.79 0.30
CA SER A 61 -15.31 3.52 -0.98
C SER A 61 -16.73 3.96 -1.28
N GLU A 62 -16.89 5.20 -1.76
CA GLU A 62 -18.15 5.68 -2.33
C GLU A 62 -18.38 5.17 -3.77
N GLY A 63 -17.40 4.46 -4.37
CA GLY A 63 -17.48 3.88 -5.71
C GLY A 63 -16.27 4.25 -6.56
N ASN A 64 -16.37 5.37 -7.29
CA ASN A 64 -15.39 5.84 -8.26
C ASN A 64 -14.06 6.41 -7.69
N GLN A 65 -13.62 5.96 -6.52
CA GLN A 65 -12.33 6.37 -5.94
C GLN A 65 -11.22 5.41 -6.39
N LYS A 66 -9.98 5.92 -6.54
CA LYS A 66 -8.83 5.08 -6.92
C LYS A 66 -8.52 4.05 -5.82
N GLN A 67 -8.69 4.45 -4.56
CA GLN A 67 -8.51 3.60 -3.40
C GLN A 67 -9.55 3.89 -2.32
N SER A 68 -9.97 2.84 -1.62
CA SER A 68 -10.81 2.97 -0.42
C SER A 68 -10.08 3.77 0.65
N SER A 69 -10.80 4.64 1.34
CA SER A 69 -10.29 5.37 2.50
C SER A 69 -10.61 4.64 3.80
N ILE A 70 -9.82 4.86 4.83
CA ILE A 70 -10.07 4.32 6.17
C ILE A 70 -10.91 5.31 6.95
N TYR A 71 -12.06 4.85 7.40
CA TYR A 71 -12.97 5.59 8.27
C TYR A 71 -12.96 5.00 9.67
N ARG A 72 -13.44 5.79 10.63
CA ARG A 72 -13.65 5.38 12.00
C ARG A 72 -14.95 5.91 12.61
N GLN A 73 -15.41 5.27 13.68
CA GLN A 73 -16.59 5.67 14.46
C GLN A 73 -16.47 5.17 15.90
N LYS A 74 -16.98 5.88 16.92
CA LYS A 74 -16.86 5.44 18.33
C LYS A 74 -17.83 4.31 18.64
N THR A 75 -19.07 4.42 18.17
CA THR A 75 -20.07 3.34 18.17
C THR A 75 -20.43 2.93 16.76
N LEU A 76 -21.06 1.75 16.59
CA LEU A 76 -21.52 1.28 15.28
C LEU A 76 -22.65 2.11 14.68
N ASN A 77 -23.30 2.97 15.48
CA ASN A 77 -24.40 3.83 15.06
C ASN A 77 -23.95 5.29 14.85
N ASP A 78 -22.71 5.62 15.19
CA ASP A 78 -22.21 6.99 15.03
C ASP A 78 -21.94 7.32 13.56
N THR A 79 -21.88 8.61 13.26
CA THR A 79 -21.45 9.07 11.92
C THR A 79 -19.98 8.75 11.71
N LYS A 80 -19.68 8.13 10.56
CA LYS A 80 -18.31 7.82 10.14
C LYS A 80 -17.45 9.07 9.98
N GLN A 81 -16.21 9.00 10.44
CA GLN A 81 -15.20 10.04 10.34
C GLN A 81 -14.03 9.55 9.50
N LEU A 82 -13.55 10.37 8.57
CA LEU A 82 -12.38 10.03 7.76
C LEU A 82 -11.13 10.00 8.64
N PHE A 83 -10.38 8.90 8.62
CA PHE A 83 -9.14 8.74 9.40
C PHE A 83 -7.89 8.77 8.53
N LEU A 84 -7.91 8.05 7.40
CA LEU A 84 -6.81 8.05 6.44
C LEU A 84 -7.33 7.97 5.00
N ASP A 85 -6.93 8.93 4.17
CA ASP A 85 -7.31 9.02 2.77
C ASP A 85 -6.09 8.79 1.86
N PRO A 86 -5.93 7.57 1.29
CA PRO A 86 -4.83 7.31 0.36
C PRO A 86 -4.87 8.16 -0.90
N ASN A 87 -6.04 8.65 -1.32
CA ASN A 87 -6.18 9.45 -2.54
C ASN A 87 -5.54 10.84 -2.40
N LYS A 88 -5.23 11.29 -1.17
CA LYS A 88 -4.51 12.54 -0.89
C LYS A 88 -2.99 12.38 -0.82
N LEU A 89 -2.47 11.15 -0.88
CA LEU A 89 -1.03 10.89 -0.77
C LEU A 89 -0.27 11.31 -2.04
N SER A 90 -0.92 11.24 -3.21
CA SER A 90 -0.31 11.62 -4.49
C SER A 90 -1.33 12.22 -5.44
N SER A 91 -0.91 13.22 -6.22
CA SER A 91 -1.77 13.86 -7.23
C SER A 91 -2.12 12.91 -8.38
N ASP A 92 -1.21 12.02 -8.76
CA ASP A 92 -1.43 11.02 -9.80
C ASP A 92 -2.11 9.74 -9.29
N GLY A 93 -2.25 9.58 -7.97
CA GLY A 93 -2.86 8.42 -7.33
C GLY A 93 -2.02 7.13 -7.41
N THR A 94 -0.71 7.26 -7.65
CA THR A 94 0.21 6.12 -7.74
C THR A 94 0.75 5.65 -6.38
N LEU A 95 0.50 6.40 -5.31
CA LEU A 95 0.75 5.94 -3.95
C LEU A 95 -0.44 5.15 -3.42
N ALA A 96 -0.17 3.97 -2.88
CA ALA A 96 -1.19 3.06 -2.37
C ALA A 96 -0.93 2.57 -0.96
N ILE A 97 -1.99 2.52 -0.14
CA ILE A 97 -1.92 1.81 1.14
C ILE A 97 -2.05 0.31 0.87
N SER A 98 -1.09 -0.46 1.36
CA SER A 98 -1.03 -1.92 1.14
C SER A 98 -1.35 -2.74 2.38
N GLN A 99 -1.05 -2.23 3.57
CA GLN A 99 -1.29 -2.91 4.84
C GLN A 99 -1.48 -1.88 5.95
N THR A 100 -2.27 -2.24 6.95
CA THR A 100 -2.38 -1.53 8.22
C THR A 100 -2.24 -2.48 9.39
N ALA A 101 -1.74 -1.99 10.51
CA ALA A 101 -1.70 -2.71 11.78
C ALA A 101 -1.76 -1.71 12.94
N PHE A 102 -2.67 -1.92 13.88
CA PHE A 102 -2.79 -1.10 15.07
C PHE A 102 -1.95 -1.65 16.22
N SER A 103 -1.41 -0.75 17.04
CA SER A 103 -0.87 -1.08 18.36
C SER A 103 -1.94 -1.76 19.21
N ARG A 104 -1.54 -2.53 20.25
CA ARG A 104 -2.50 -3.30 21.05
C ARG A 104 -3.49 -2.42 21.81
N ASP A 105 -3.05 -1.22 22.21
CA ASP A 105 -3.92 -0.21 22.82
C ASP A 105 -4.77 0.57 21.81
N GLY A 106 -4.51 0.42 20.50
CA GLY A 106 -5.20 1.14 19.43
C GLY A 106 -4.83 2.61 19.30
N LEU A 107 -3.79 3.07 20.00
CA LEU A 107 -3.37 4.48 19.99
C LEU A 107 -2.54 4.87 18.77
N VAL A 108 -1.91 3.90 18.08
CA VAL A 108 -1.09 4.14 16.90
C VAL A 108 -1.41 3.12 15.81
N MET A 109 -1.57 3.59 14.58
CA MET A 109 -1.67 2.77 13.38
C MET A 109 -0.37 2.84 12.61
N ALA A 110 0.24 1.68 12.36
CA ALA A 110 1.26 1.52 11.33
C ALA A 110 0.57 1.22 9.99
N TYR A 111 1.05 1.82 8.91
CA TYR A 111 0.53 1.58 7.56
C TYR A 111 1.65 1.65 6.51
N THR A 112 1.55 0.82 5.47
CA THR A 112 2.56 0.77 4.41
C THR A 112 2.09 1.47 3.14
N ILE A 113 2.95 2.33 2.60
CA ILE A 113 2.75 2.99 1.30
C ILE A 113 3.61 2.29 0.24
N SER A 114 2.97 1.84 -0.85
CA SER A 114 3.61 1.40 -2.09
C SER A 114 3.59 2.54 -3.11
N GLU A 115 4.67 2.73 -3.87
CA GLU A 115 4.74 3.69 -4.97
C GLU A 115 4.69 2.96 -6.31
N LYS A 116 3.79 3.39 -7.20
CA LYS A 116 3.66 2.91 -8.59
C LYS A 116 3.54 1.38 -8.70
N GLY A 117 2.91 0.75 -7.70
CA GLY A 117 2.72 -0.70 -7.64
C GLY A 117 3.99 -1.49 -7.27
N SER A 118 5.02 -0.84 -6.73
CA SER A 118 6.21 -1.52 -6.23
C SER A 118 5.91 -2.41 -5.02
N ASP A 119 6.48 -3.61 -4.98
CA ASP A 119 6.46 -4.47 -3.79
C ASP A 119 7.30 -3.90 -2.63
N LEU A 120 8.16 -2.92 -2.91
CA LEU A 120 8.88 -2.18 -1.88
C LEU A 120 7.98 -1.08 -1.33
N THR A 121 7.74 -1.13 -0.03
CA THR A 121 6.88 -0.19 0.69
C THR A 121 7.67 0.60 1.73
N THR A 122 7.05 1.68 2.19
CA THR A 122 7.50 2.45 3.36
C THR A 122 6.47 2.32 4.46
N ILE A 123 6.87 1.85 5.65
CA ILE A 123 6.02 1.89 6.84
C ILE A 123 6.00 3.33 7.36
N ASN A 124 4.81 3.84 7.60
CA ASN A 124 4.52 5.12 8.24
C ASN A 124 3.65 4.85 9.47
N PHE A 125 3.55 5.83 10.37
CA PHE A 125 2.77 5.71 11.59
C PHE A 125 1.85 6.93 11.74
N LYS A 126 0.65 6.69 12.27
CA LYS A 126 -0.38 7.69 12.51
C LYS A 126 -0.98 7.48 13.89
N ASP A 127 -1.08 8.53 14.68
CA ASP A 127 -1.71 8.45 16.00
C ASP A 127 -3.24 8.37 15.89
N VAL A 128 -3.89 8.01 17.00
CA VAL A 128 -5.36 7.96 17.10
C VAL A 128 -6.01 9.34 17.03
N ASN A 129 -5.29 10.45 17.04
CA ASN A 129 -5.87 11.76 16.78
C ASN A 129 -5.91 12.08 15.28
N GLY A 130 -5.24 11.28 14.45
CA GLY A 130 -5.12 11.47 13.01
C GLY A 130 -3.87 12.26 12.61
N GLN A 131 -2.90 12.43 13.49
CA GLN A 131 -1.60 13.07 13.22
C GLN A 131 -0.61 12.03 12.73
N ASP A 132 0.11 12.34 11.64
CA ASP A 132 1.20 11.49 11.18
C ASP A 132 2.41 11.66 12.09
N LEU A 133 3.00 10.54 12.52
CA LEU A 133 4.21 10.51 13.33
C LEU A 133 5.46 10.62 12.43
N PRO A 134 6.59 11.11 12.96
CA PRO A 134 7.79 11.37 12.16
C PRO A 134 8.49 10.10 11.66
N ASP A 135 8.34 8.98 12.38
CA ASP A 135 9.00 7.71 12.06
C ASP A 135 8.59 7.16 10.70
N LYS A 136 9.58 6.74 9.92
CA LYS A 136 9.38 6.09 8.62
C LYS A 136 10.41 4.99 8.41
N ILE A 137 9.95 3.83 7.94
CA ILE A 137 10.81 2.69 7.64
C ILE A 137 10.74 2.38 6.15
N PRO A 138 11.68 2.86 5.33
CA PRO A 138 11.63 2.71 3.88
C PRO A 138 12.13 1.34 3.43
N LYS A 139 11.78 0.96 2.19
CA LYS A 139 12.27 -0.25 1.50
C LYS A 139 11.97 -1.54 2.25
N VAL A 140 10.83 -1.60 2.91
CA VAL A 140 10.25 -2.81 3.49
C VAL A 140 9.69 -3.64 2.33
N LYS A 141 9.86 -4.95 2.36
CA LYS A 141 9.30 -5.83 1.33
C LYS A 141 8.51 -6.92 2.03
N GLN A 142 7.25 -7.04 1.63
CA GLN A 142 6.32 -8.14 1.89
C GLN A 142 6.51 -8.88 3.23
N GLY A 143 5.58 -8.69 4.15
CA GLY A 143 5.56 -9.36 5.45
C GLY A 143 4.56 -8.72 6.38
N SER A 144 4.17 -9.42 7.45
CA SER A 144 3.22 -8.87 8.41
C SER A 144 3.84 -7.76 9.26
N LEU A 145 3.05 -6.73 9.53
CA LEU A 145 3.33 -5.73 10.56
C LEU A 145 2.81 -6.26 11.90
N SER A 146 3.70 -6.47 12.88
CA SER A 146 3.30 -7.02 14.18
C SER A 146 3.80 -6.18 15.34
N TRP A 147 2.86 -5.62 16.10
CA TRP A 147 3.18 -4.77 17.25
C TRP A 147 3.65 -5.59 18.45
N MET A 148 4.64 -5.05 19.16
CA MET A 148 5.04 -5.58 20.46
C MET A 148 3.88 -5.52 21.47
N PRO A 149 3.83 -6.46 22.42
CA PRO A 149 2.83 -6.42 23.49
C PRO A 149 2.81 -5.12 24.32
N ASN A 150 3.95 -4.44 24.42
CA ASN A 150 4.11 -3.19 25.18
C ASN A 150 3.93 -1.92 24.33
N ASN A 151 3.51 -2.05 23.06
CA ASN A 151 3.28 -0.96 22.10
C ASN A 151 4.50 -0.07 21.78
N LYS A 152 5.71 -0.43 22.21
CA LYS A 152 6.92 0.39 21.99
C LYS A 152 7.54 0.22 20.60
N GLY A 153 7.08 -0.75 19.82
CA GLY A 153 7.71 -1.05 18.54
C GLY A 153 6.96 -2.08 17.72
N ILE A 154 7.46 -2.26 16.50
CA ILE A 154 6.87 -3.15 15.50
C ILE A 154 7.93 -4.08 14.88
N PHE A 155 7.54 -5.32 14.66
CA PHE A 155 8.28 -6.29 13.87
C PHE A 155 7.87 -6.21 12.41
N TYR A 156 8.86 -6.25 11.52
CA TYR A 156 8.69 -6.17 10.08
C TYR A 156 9.80 -6.94 9.34
N SER A 157 9.59 -7.18 8.04
CA SER A 157 10.56 -7.85 7.18
C SER A 157 11.11 -6.89 6.13
N LYS A 158 12.43 -6.90 5.95
CA LYS A 158 13.11 -6.04 4.98
C LYS A 158 14.34 -6.75 4.43
N TYR A 159 14.64 -6.53 3.16
CA TYR A 159 15.90 -7.00 2.58
C TYR A 159 17.06 -6.16 3.12
N ILE A 160 18.13 -6.84 3.53
CA ILE A 160 19.39 -6.19 3.84
C ILE A 160 19.88 -5.52 2.56
N GLN A 161 20.22 -4.24 2.66
CA GLN A 161 20.82 -3.51 1.53
C GLN A 161 22.33 -3.74 1.55
N THR A 162 22.80 -4.82 0.92
CA THR A 162 24.23 -5.00 0.65
C THR A 162 24.56 -4.49 -0.75
N LYS A 163 25.64 -3.72 -0.88
CA LYS A 163 26.16 -3.26 -2.18
C LYS A 163 26.84 -4.38 -2.97
N ASN A 164 27.04 -5.56 -2.38
CA ASN A 164 27.81 -6.65 -2.95
C ASN A 164 26.92 -7.89 -3.21
N ILE A 165 26.73 -8.21 -4.49
CA ILE A 165 25.88 -9.32 -4.97
C ILE A 165 26.41 -10.69 -4.48
N GLN A 166 27.73 -10.86 -4.34
CA GLN A 166 28.29 -12.11 -3.80
C GLN A 166 27.93 -12.32 -2.33
N GLN A 167 27.92 -11.24 -1.53
CA GLN A 167 27.50 -11.30 -0.13
C GLN A 167 25.99 -11.55 -0.01
N MET A 168 25.18 -10.98 -0.90
CA MET A 168 23.75 -11.25 -0.96
C MET A 168 23.47 -12.73 -1.26
N ASN A 169 24.16 -13.33 -2.23
CA ASN A 169 23.97 -14.74 -2.59
C ASN A 169 24.42 -15.70 -1.48
N GLN A 170 25.52 -15.39 -0.77
CA GLN A 170 25.93 -16.15 0.42
C GLN A 170 24.91 -16.06 1.57
N GLN A 171 24.23 -14.93 1.74
CA GLN A 171 23.21 -14.73 2.78
C GLN A 171 21.89 -15.41 2.43
N LEU A 172 21.47 -15.40 1.15
CA LEU A 172 20.27 -16.11 0.70
C LEU A 172 20.38 -17.62 0.89
N GLN A 173 21.58 -18.19 0.80
CA GLN A 173 21.84 -19.60 1.10
C GLN A 173 21.79 -19.94 2.60
N LYS A 174 21.99 -18.96 3.49
CA LYS A 174 21.80 -19.10 4.94
C LYS A 174 20.35 -18.72 5.31
N LYS A 175 19.42 -19.67 5.15
CA LYS A 175 18.01 -19.67 5.59
C LYS A 175 17.44 -18.30 6.03
N MET A 176 16.58 -17.73 5.18
CA MET A 176 15.78 -16.53 5.43
C MET A 176 15.05 -16.57 6.78
N ASN A 177 15.58 -15.86 7.77
CA ASN A 177 14.86 -15.40 8.96
C ASN A 177 15.41 -14.02 9.32
N ILE A 178 15.00 -12.98 8.58
CA ILE A 178 15.43 -11.60 8.85
C ILE A 178 14.23 -10.76 9.29
N THR A 179 13.68 -11.12 10.44
CA THR A 179 12.73 -10.28 11.17
C THR A 179 13.51 -9.11 11.77
N HIS A 180 13.18 -7.90 11.34
CA HIS A 180 13.75 -6.67 11.88
C HIS A 180 12.80 -6.08 12.93
N PHE A 181 13.37 -5.34 13.87
CA PHE A 181 12.67 -4.70 14.97
C PHE A 181 12.96 -3.19 14.96
N PHE A 182 11.92 -2.38 15.19
CA PHE A 182 12.05 -0.93 15.29
C PHE A 182 11.27 -0.43 16.51
N ILE A 183 11.92 0.44 17.29
CA ILE A 183 11.32 1.17 18.42
C ILE A 183 10.82 2.50 17.89
N ILE A 184 9.56 2.80 18.17
CA ILE A 184 8.96 4.11 17.87
C ILE A 184 9.33 5.03 19.03
N LEU A 185 9.92 6.18 18.72
CA LEU A 185 10.43 7.14 19.71
C LEU A 185 9.41 8.26 20.00
#